data_AF-A0A538KSV5-F1
#
_entry.id   AF-A0A538KSV5-F1
#
_cell.length_a   1.000
_cell.length_b   1.000
_cell.length_c   1.000
_cell.angle_alpha   90.00
_cell.angle_beta   90.00
_cell.angle_gamma   90.00
#
_symmetry.space_group_name_H-M   'P 1'
#
loop_
_entity.id
_entity.type
_entity.pdbx_description
1 polymer ?
#
loop_
_entity_poly.entity_id
_entity_poly.type
_entity_poly.pdbx_seq_one_letter_code
_entity_poly.pdbx_strand_id
1 'polypeptide(L)'
;MTGVTDQVAEAAPRERRTSPVELLWDLVFAFAVTQVVTLLARDPTWGGFGRSMLALALVWWAWSAFVWVANAFDDEARELRLVLLVAMGFIFVAGLALPHAFEQRGTLFAVSYAVVRFLHLALYAQASRAGRAQWSAIAGFAITVVVGMALLIAGSFLASGPRTALWLVAAAIDYAGPAWFSRQRLRSLQRVAVAHFAERYGLFVIICLGESIVAIGAQASSALTAHTLVLFSLCFVATVGLWWTYFDELARTAQERLRVHTDPVLAAADAYSYIHLVIVAGIIIFAVGAKLVIEGSLGGLCVKRSPAPR
;
A
#
# COMPACT_ATOMS: atom_id res chain seq x y z
N MET A 1 17.49 53.78 23.11
CA MET A 1 16.28 53.29 23.79
C MET A 1 15.15 53.33 22.77
N THR A 2 14.87 52.16 22.14
CA THR A 2 13.77 51.76 21.23
C THR A 2 14.34 50.58 20.41
N GLY A 3 14.35 49.34 20.89
CA GLY A 3 13.16 48.50 21.08
C GLY A 3 12.90 47.73 19.79
N VAL A 4 13.71 46.71 19.48
CA VAL A 4 13.29 45.29 19.57
C VAL A 4 11.89 45.06 18.99
N THR A 5 11.79 44.99 17.67
CA THR A 5 10.65 44.38 16.96
C THR A 5 11.09 43.72 15.63
N ASP A 6 12.30 43.18 15.57
CA ASP A 6 12.56 42.04 14.67
C ASP A 6 12.17 40.76 15.42
N GLN A 7 10.87 40.62 15.70
CA GLN A 7 10.32 39.30 15.96
C GLN A 7 10.41 38.54 14.66
N VAL A 8 11.41 37.66 14.62
CA VAL A 8 11.47 36.44 13.81
C VAL A 8 10.05 36.04 13.43
N ALA A 9 9.64 36.37 12.21
CA ALA A 9 8.58 35.64 11.56
C ALA A 9 9.14 34.23 11.42
N GLU A 10 8.87 33.40 12.44
CA GLU A 10 9.10 31.97 12.41
C GLU A 10 8.31 31.50 11.20
N ALA A 11 9.02 31.36 10.07
CA ALA A 11 8.41 30.97 8.82
C ALA A 11 7.65 29.69 9.12
N ALA A 12 6.32 29.75 9.03
CA ALA A 12 5.47 28.59 9.21
C ALA A 12 6.14 27.44 8.45
N PRO A 13 6.46 26.31 9.11
CA PRO A 13 7.26 25.27 8.50
C PRO A 13 6.68 24.96 7.13
N ARG A 14 7.47 25.19 6.05
CA ARG A 14 7.01 25.00 4.68
C ARG A 14 6.36 23.62 4.60
N GLU A 15 5.08 23.59 4.27
CA GLU A 15 4.34 22.34 4.17
C GLU A 15 5.00 21.50 3.07
N ARG A 16 5.62 20.39 3.49
CA ARG A 16 6.31 19.45 2.62
C ARG A 16 5.31 18.90 1.61
N ARG A 17 5.57 19.10 0.32
CA ARG A 17 4.69 18.60 -0.76
C ARG A 17 5.21 17.29 -1.29
N THR A 18 4.28 16.42 -1.68
CA THR A 18 4.63 15.18 -2.38
C THR A 18 5.37 15.48 -3.68
N SER A 19 6.53 14.83 -3.84
CA SER A 19 7.40 14.99 -5.01
C SER A 19 6.98 14.08 -6.19
N PRO A 20 7.34 14.42 -7.44
CA PRO A 20 6.98 13.59 -8.59
C PRO A 20 7.51 12.14 -8.53
N VAL A 21 8.66 11.91 -7.91
CA VAL A 21 9.21 10.55 -7.75
C VAL A 21 8.40 9.73 -6.74
N GLU A 22 7.85 10.38 -5.71
CA GLU A 22 6.95 9.73 -4.75
C GLU A 22 5.59 9.39 -5.39
N LEU A 23 5.09 10.22 -6.30
CA LEU A 23 3.92 9.87 -7.11
C LEU A 23 4.20 8.70 -8.06
N LEU A 24 5.38 8.67 -8.67
CA LEU A 24 5.80 7.54 -9.50
C LEU A 24 5.92 6.25 -8.66
N TRP A 25 6.43 6.34 -7.43
CA TRP A 25 6.43 5.24 -6.47
C TRP A 25 5.02 4.68 -6.27
N ASP A 26 4.06 5.56 -5.99
CA ASP A 26 2.67 5.13 -5.78
C ASP A 26 2.08 4.45 -7.01
N LEU A 27 2.40 4.94 -8.21
CA LEU A 27 1.91 4.36 -9.46
C LEU A 27 2.43 2.92 -9.67
N VAL A 28 3.68 2.63 -9.29
CA VAL A 28 4.20 1.26 -9.35
C VAL A 28 3.47 0.36 -8.34
N PHE A 29 3.09 0.89 -7.18
CA PHE A 29 2.25 0.15 -6.23
C PHE A 29 0.80 0.02 -6.69
N ALA A 30 0.26 0.98 -7.45
CA ALA A 30 -1.03 0.86 -8.12
C ALA A 30 -1.06 -0.40 -8.98
N PHE A 31 -0.01 -0.60 -9.77
CA PHE A 31 0.13 -1.82 -10.57
C PHE A 31 0.17 -3.08 -9.69
N ALA A 32 0.94 -3.10 -8.59
CA ALA A 32 0.95 -4.24 -7.67
C ALA A 32 -0.45 -4.53 -7.07
N VAL A 33 -1.22 -3.47 -6.77
CA VAL A 33 -2.61 -3.56 -6.31
C VAL A 33 -3.53 -4.16 -7.40
N THR A 34 -3.41 -3.75 -8.66
CA THR A 34 -4.09 -4.39 -9.80
C THR A 34 -3.78 -5.89 -9.89
N GLN A 35 -2.53 -6.29 -9.58
CA GLN A 35 -2.16 -7.69 -9.56
C GLN A 35 -2.80 -8.46 -8.39
N VAL A 36 -3.01 -7.81 -7.23
CA VAL A 36 -3.79 -8.38 -6.12
C VAL A 36 -5.25 -8.57 -6.49
N VAL A 37 -5.87 -7.58 -7.15
CA VAL A 37 -7.23 -7.69 -7.72
C VAL A 37 -7.31 -8.88 -8.66
N THR A 38 -6.33 -9.03 -9.54
CA THR A 38 -6.24 -10.16 -10.48
C THR A 38 -6.09 -11.50 -9.77
N LEU A 39 -5.24 -11.57 -8.74
CA LEU A 39 -5.04 -12.77 -7.93
C LEU A 39 -6.36 -13.21 -7.26
N LEU A 40 -7.11 -12.27 -6.69
CA LEU A 40 -8.38 -12.57 -6.03
C LEU A 40 -9.48 -12.96 -7.02
N ALA A 41 -9.57 -12.27 -8.15
CA ALA A 41 -10.57 -12.56 -9.18
C ALA A 41 -10.40 -13.95 -9.82
N ARG A 42 -9.17 -14.49 -9.87
CA ARG A 42 -8.87 -15.82 -10.44
C ARG A 42 -9.27 -16.98 -9.52
N ASP A 43 -9.24 -16.77 -8.21
CA ASP A 43 -9.56 -17.79 -7.21
C ASP A 43 -10.48 -17.18 -6.13
N PRO A 44 -11.78 -16.97 -6.45
CA PRO A 44 -12.76 -16.39 -5.52
C PRO A 44 -13.23 -17.40 -4.45
N THR A 45 -12.30 -18.17 -3.89
CA THR A 45 -12.51 -19.07 -2.76
C THR A 45 -11.96 -18.45 -1.47
N TRP A 46 -12.31 -19.01 -0.31
CA TRP A 46 -11.72 -18.57 0.97
C TRP A 46 -10.19 -18.70 1.01
N GLY A 47 -9.63 -19.71 0.32
CA GLY A 47 -8.18 -19.89 0.19
C GLY A 47 -7.53 -18.81 -0.67
N GLY A 48 -8.12 -18.52 -1.84
CA GLY A 48 -7.65 -17.44 -2.71
C GLY A 48 -7.81 -16.06 -2.09
N PHE A 49 -8.88 -15.84 -1.33
CA PHE A 49 -9.06 -14.64 -0.49
C PHE A 49 -7.92 -14.46 0.50
N GLY A 50 -7.61 -15.50 1.29
CA GLY A 50 -6.52 -15.45 2.27
C GLY A 50 -5.16 -15.15 1.64
N ARG A 51 -4.84 -15.79 0.50
CA ARG A 51 -3.60 -15.53 -0.25
C ARG A 51 -3.54 -14.10 -0.80
N SER A 52 -4.67 -13.59 -1.30
CA SER A 52 -4.75 -12.23 -1.85
C SER A 52 -4.61 -11.18 -0.77
N MET A 53 -5.24 -11.37 0.40
CA MET A 53 -5.08 -10.48 1.56
C MET A 53 -3.66 -10.54 2.12
N LEU A 54 -3.02 -11.71 2.12
CA LEU A 54 -1.61 -11.83 2.49
C LEU A 54 -0.69 -11.07 1.50
N ALA A 55 -0.93 -11.22 0.19
CA ALA A 55 -0.19 -10.46 -0.83
C ALA A 55 -0.40 -8.95 -0.68
N LEU A 56 -1.65 -8.51 -0.45
CA LEU A 56 -1.97 -7.12 -0.17
C LEU A 56 -1.23 -6.60 1.05
N ALA A 57 -1.23 -7.37 2.15
CA ALA A 57 -0.54 -6.99 3.38
C ALA A 57 0.98 -6.83 3.16
N LEU A 58 1.61 -7.69 2.38
CA LEU A 58 3.03 -7.56 2.03
C LEU A 58 3.28 -6.30 1.18
N VAL A 59 2.53 -6.12 0.09
CA VAL A 59 2.65 -4.95 -0.80
C VAL A 59 2.41 -3.66 -0.01
N TRP A 60 1.34 -3.59 0.77
CA TRP A 60 1.04 -2.44 1.63
C TRP A 60 2.16 -2.11 2.60
N TRP A 61 2.72 -3.13 3.26
CA TRP A 61 3.77 -2.92 4.24
C TRP A 61 5.06 -2.39 3.61
N ALA A 62 5.42 -2.88 2.42
CA ALA A 62 6.53 -2.33 1.67
C ALA A 62 6.29 -0.86 1.28
N TRP A 63 5.10 -0.52 0.80
CA TRP A 63 4.75 0.86 0.45
C TRP A 63 4.82 1.79 1.66
N SER A 64 4.11 1.43 2.74
CA SER A 64 4.01 2.24 3.96
C SER A 64 5.40 2.50 4.57
N ALA A 65 6.26 1.49 4.58
CA ALA A 65 7.61 1.63 5.10
C ALA A 65 8.45 2.69 4.34
N PHE A 66 8.30 2.78 3.02
CA PHE A 66 8.95 3.84 2.24
C PHE A 66 8.33 5.22 2.48
N VAL A 67 7.03 5.32 2.79
CA VAL A 67 6.42 6.59 3.21
C VAL A 67 7.05 7.08 4.53
N TRP A 68 7.25 6.17 5.49
CA TRP A 68 7.95 6.47 6.75
C TRP A 68 9.40 6.94 6.54
N VAL A 69 10.14 6.24 5.69
CA VAL A 69 11.51 6.63 5.33
C VAL A 69 11.51 7.97 4.63
N ALA A 70 10.67 8.17 3.60
CA ALA A 70 10.63 9.42 2.86
C ALA A 70 10.40 10.61 3.80
N ASN A 71 9.47 10.47 4.75
CA ASN A 71 9.22 11.46 5.79
C ASN A 71 10.45 11.76 6.69
N ALA A 72 11.45 10.87 6.78
CA ALA A 72 12.68 11.05 7.55
C ALA A 72 13.80 11.81 6.83
N PHE A 73 13.70 11.93 5.50
CA PHE A 73 14.70 12.57 4.66
C PHE A 73 14.22 13.93 4.17
N ASP A 74 15.14 14.83 3.83
CA ASP A 74 14.81 16.11 3.19
C ASP A 74 14.34 15.91 1.73
N ASP A 75 13.54 16.84 1.21
CA ASP A 75 12.91 16.78 -0.12
C ASP A 75 13.89 16.60 -1.30
N GLU A 76 15.15 17.02 -1.12
CA GLU A 76 16.18 17.02 -2.15
C GLU A 76 17.21 15.90 -1.97
N ALA A 77 16.98 14.94 -1.07
CA ALA A 77 17.91 13.85 -0.82
C ALA A 77 18.09 12.96 -2.06
N ARG A 78 19.22 13.16 -2.77
CA ARG A 78 19.58 12.37 -3.96
C ARG A 78 19.63 10.87 -3.68
N GLU A 79 20.07 10.50 -2.47
CA GLU A 79 20.18 9.11 -2.02
C GLU A 79 18.81 8.43 -1.96
N LEU A 80 17.83 9.06 -1.30
CA LEU A 80 16.45 8.59 -1.26
C LEU A 80 15.89 8.40 -2.68
N ARG A 81 16.10 9.38 -3.55
CA ARG A 81 15.61 9.34 -4.93
C ARG A 81 16.19 8.17 -5.73
N LEU A 82 17.50 7.94 -5.63
CA LEU A 82 18.16 6.83 -6.33
C LEU A 82 17.67 5.47 -5.81
N VAL A 83 17.58 5.31 -4.49
CA VAL A 83 17.10 4.05 -3.91
C VAL A 83 15.63 3.80 -4.24
N LEU A 84 14.78 4.83 -4.23
CA LEU A 84 13.39 4.74 -4.67
C LEU A 84 13.31 4.23 -6.11
N LEU A 85 14.06 4.81 -7.04
CA LEU A 85 14.06 4.37 -8.45
C LEU A 85 14.51 2.91 -8.63
N VAL A 86 15.53 2.48 -7.89
CA VAL A 86 15.96 1.07 -7.91
C VAL A 86 14.89 0.15 -7.29
N ALA A 87 14.33 0.54 -6.16
CA ALA A 87 13.28 -0.21 -5.47
C ALA A 87 12.01 -0.33 -6.32
N MET A 88 11.66 0.70 -7.12
CA MET A 88 10.56 0.65 -8.09
C MET A 88 10.75 -0.48 -9.11
N GLY A 89 11.97 -0.67 -9.61
CA GLY A 89 12.26 -1.75 -10.54
C GLY A 89 11.98 -3.12 -9.92
N PHE A 90 12.46 -3.35 -8.70
CA PHE A 90 12.24 -4.62 -8.00
C PHE A 90 10.80 -4.84 -7.57
N ILE A 91 10.10 -3.82 -7.08
CA ILE A 91 8.69 -3.98 -6.68
C ILE A 91 7.78 -4.13 -7.92
N PHE A 92 8.13 -3.53 -9.05
CA PHE A 92 7.47 -3.80 -10.34
C PHE A 92 7.63 -5.27 -10.75
N VAL A 93 8.85 -5.82 -10.66
CA VAL A 93 9.10 -7.26 -10.92
C VAL A 93 8.34 -8.15 -9.94
N ALA A 94 8.28 -7.78 -8.65
CA ALA A 94 7.45 -8.47 -7.67
C ALA A 94 5.97 -8.44 -8.09
N GLY A 95 5.46 -7.29 -8.54
CA GLY A 95 4.12 -7.15 -9.12
C GLY A 95 3.89 -8.12 -10.29
N LEU A 96 4.80 -8.18 -11.27
CA LEU A 96 4.71 -9.11 -12.42
C LEU A 96 4.66 -10.59 -11.99
N ALA A 97 5.29 -10.93 -10.88
CA ALA A 97 5.26 -12.26 -10.31
C ALA A 97 4.00 -12.55 -9.48
N LEU A 98 3.35 -11.52 -8.95
CA LEU A 98 2.30 -11.60 -7.93
C LEU A 98 1.10 -12.50 -8.31
N PRO A 99 0.53 -12.45 -9.54
CA PRO A 99 -0.61 -13.31 -9.90
C PRO A 99 -0.33 -14.82 -9.85
N HIS A 100 0.95 -15.21 -9.81
CA HIS A 100 1.40 -16.61 -9.72
C HIS A 100 2.42 -16.81 -8.58
N ALA A 101 2.44 -15.89 -7.59
CA ALA A 101 3.40 -15.92 -6.49
C ALA A 101 3.19 -17.14 -5.56
N PHE A 102 1.95 -17.62 -5.44
CA PHE A 102 1.63 -18.83 -4.67
C PHE A 102 1.80 -20.14 -5.48
N GLU A 103 2.31 -20.03 -6.71
CA GLU A 103 2.50 -21.13 -7.67
C GLU A 103 3.96 -21.13 -8.19
N GLN A 104 4.17 -20.87 -9.48
CA GLN A 104 5.46 -21.06 -10.13
C GLN A 104 6.38 -19.85 -10.00
N ARG A 105 5.84 -18.67 -9.65
CA ARG A 105 6.61 -17.41 -9.57
C ARG A 105 6.94 -16.99 -8.13
N GLY A 106 6.77 -17.88 -7.15
CA GLY A 106 6.99 -17.57 -5.74
C GLY A 106 8.39 -17.07 -5.43
N THR A 107 9.42 -17.67 -6.02
CA THR A 107 10.81 -17.26 -5.78
C THR A 107 11.10 -15.89 -6.37
N LEU A 108 10.59 -15.61 -7.59
CA LEU A 108 10.75 -14.29 -8.21
C LEU A 108 10.07 -13.20 -7.38
N PHE A 109 8.86 -13.47 -6.87
CA PHE A 109 8.17 -12.57 -5.95
C PHE A 109 8.97 -12.35 -4.66
N ALA A 110 9.32 -13.44 -3.96
CA ALA A 110 9.97 -13.37 -2.65
C ALA A 110 11.34 -12.67 -2.70
N VAL A 111 12.18 -12.99 -3.70
CA VAL A 111 13.50 -12.38 -3.86
C VAL A 111 13.38 -10.90 -4.22
N SER A 112 12.52 -10.55 -5.19
CA SER A 112 12.35 -9.15 -5.61
C SER A 112 11.80 -8.30 -4.47
N TYR A 113 10.81 -8.82 -3.74
CA TYR A 113 10.27 -8.17 -2.55
C TYR A 113 11.31 -8.04 -1.44
N ALA A 114 12.11 -9.08 -1.18
CA ALA A 114 13.18 -9.04 -0.18
C ALA A 114 14.23 -7.96 -0.50
N VAL A 115 14.61 -7.81 -1.76
CA VAL A 115 15.52 -6.72 -2.19
C VAL A 115 14.94 -5.35 -1.84
N VAL A 116 13.66 -5.11 -2.13
CA VAL A 116 12.98 -3.84 -1.77
C VAL A 116 13.03 -3.60 -0.26
N ARG A 117 12.80 -4.64 0.55
CA ARG A 117 12.84 -4.55 2.02
C ARG A 117 14.25 -4.33 2.56
N PHE A 118 15.28 -4.88 1.94
CA PHE A 118 16.66 -4.61 2.30
C PHE A 118 17.12 -3.21 1.88
N LEU A 119 16.68 -2.71 0.73
CA LEU A 119 16.91 -1.31 0.32
C LEU A 119 16.27 -0.33 1.31
N HIS A 120 15.04 -0.62 1.74
CA HIS A 120 14.37 0.13 2.81
C HIS A 120 15.19 0.13 4.11
N LEU A 121 15.67 -1.05 4.54
CA LEU A 121 16.49 -1.17 5.75
C LEU A 121 17.81 -0.39 5.63
N ALA A 122 18.43 -0.37 4.45
CA ALA A 122 19.65 0.40 4.18
C ALA A 122 19.41 1.92 4.31
N LEU A 123 18.29 2.43 3.79
CA LEU A 123 17.90 3.85 3.96
C LEU A 123 17.67 4.21 5.44
N TYR A 124 17.00 3.34 6.19
CA TYR A 124 16.81 3.55 7.63
C TYR A 124 18.14 3.56 8.40
N ALA A 125 19.05 2.63 8.08
CA ALA A 125 20.39 2.61 8.67
C ALA A 125 21.18 3.87 8.33
N GLN A 126 21.08 4.38 7.10
CA GLN A 126 21.71 5.63 6.68
C GLN A 126 21.13 6.85 7.42
N ALA A 127 19.81 6.95 7.53
CA ALA A 127 19.14 7.99 8.31
C ALA A 127 19.62 7.99 9.77
N SER A 128 19.84 6.81 10.35
CA SER A 128 20.38 6.68 11.71
C SER A 128 21.81 7.17 11.85
N ARG A 129 22.66 6.78 10.91
CA ARG A 129 24.06 7.21 10.87
C ARG A 129 24.19 8.73 10.77
N ALA A 130 23.25 9.37 10.07
CA ALA A 130 23.16 10.83 9.98
C ALA A 130 22.57 11.49 11.24
N GLY A 131 22.30 10.74 12.32
CA GLY A 131 21.69 11.25 13.55
C GLY A 131 20.20 11.58 13.43
N ARG A 132 19.56 11.23 12.31
CA ARG A 132 18.14 11.48 12.03
C ARG A 132 17.22 10.39 12.60
N ALA A 133 17.80 9.28 13.08
CA ALA A 133 17.09 8.18 13.71
C ALA A 133 17.95 7.48 14.77
N GLN A 134 17.35 7.00 15.85
CA GLN A 134 18.08 6.34 16.94
C GLN A 134 18.45 4.88 16.61
N TRP A 135 19.73 4.53 16.69
CA TRP A 135 20.30 3.22 16.34
C TRP A 135 19.63 2.02 17.03
N SER A 136 19.23 2.17 18.30
CA SER A 136 18.61 1.09 19.08
C SER A 136 17.20 0.73 18.58
N ALA A 137 16.46 1.68 18.00
CA ALA A 137 15.17 1.40 17.38
C ALA A 137 15.33 0.57 16.09
N ILE A 138 16.43 0.79 15.38
CA ILE A 138 16.72 0.16 14.09
C ILE A 138 17.22 -1.27 14.24
N ALA A 139 18.02 -1.58 15.26
CA ALA A 139 18.54 -2.94 15.44
C ALA A 139 17.42 -3.98 15.63
N GLY A 140 16.39 -3.66 16.44
CA GLY A 140 15.24 -4.56 16.64
C GLY A 140 14.40 -4.70 15.37
N PHE A 141 14.15 -3.59 14.67
CA PHE A 141 13.43 -3.58 13.41
C PHE A 141 14.18 -4.36 12.30
N ALA A 142 15.49 -4.19 12.20
CA ALA A 142 16.36 -4.88 11.24
C ALA A 142 16.24 -6.40 11.37
N ILE A 143 16.26 -6.92 12.60
CA ILE A 143 16.13 -8.36 12.86
C ILE A 143 14.79 -8.87 12.33
N THR A 144 13.69 -8.15 12.61
CA THR A 144 12.36 -8.57 12.14
C THR A 144 12.28 -8.60 10.61
N VAL A 145 12.83 -7.60 9.92
CA VAL A 145 12.88 -7.56 8.46
C VAL A 145 13.73 -8.70 7.91
N VAL A 146 14.93 -8.94 8.47
CA VAL A 146 15.84 -9.99 8.00
C VAL A 146 15.19 -11.37 8.16
N VAL A 147 14.61 -11.64 9.34
CA VAL A 147 13.93 -12.91 9.62
C VAL A 147 12.70 -13.07 8.71
N GLY A 148 11.87 -12.03 8.57
CA GLY A 148 10.72 -12.05 7.68
C GLY A 148 11.10 -12.35 6.23
N MET A 149 12.14 -11.69 5.70
CA MET A 149 12.59 -11.92 4.33
C MET A 149 13.21 -13.31 4.15
N ALA A 150 13.96 -13.80 5.13
CA ALA A 150 14.50 -15.16 5.11
C ALA A 150 13.37 -16.21 5.07
N LEU A 151 12.29 -16.01 5.83
CA LEU A 151 11.12 -16.89 5.80
C LEU A 151 10.35 -16.81 4.48
N LEU A 152 10.22 -15.62 3.88
CA LEU A 152 9.63 -15.43 2.56
C LEU A 152 10.40 -16.20 1.48
N ILE A 153 11.73 -16.05 1.47
CA ILE A 153 12.62 -16.74 0.53
C ILE A 153 12.63 -18.26 0.79
N ALA A 154 12.76 -18.70 2.03
CA ALA A 154 12.70 -20.13 2.36
C ALA A 154 11.37 -20.74 1.93
N GLY A 155 10.26 -20.02 2.15
CA GLY A 155 8.91 -20.46 1.80
C GLY A 155 8.69 -20.57 0.30
N SER A 156 9.40 -19.77 -0.52
CA SER A 156 9.22 -19.82 -1.96
C SER A 156 9.68 -21.15 -2.58
N PHE A 157 10.58 -21.88 -1.92
CA PHE A 157 11.01 -23.22 -2.35
C PHE A 157 10.03 -24.34 -1.94
N LEU A 158 9.01 -24.03 -1.14
CA LEU A 158 8.00 -24.99 -0.71
C LEU A 158 6.79 -25.00 -1.65
N ALA A 159 5.99 -26.06 -1.53
CA ALA A 159 4.67 -26.15 -2.16
C ALA A 159 3.70 -25.08 -1.63
N SER A 160 2.61 -24.84 -2.36
CA SER A 160 1.69 -23.70 -2.13
C SER A 160 1.14 -23.58 -0.70
N GLY A 161 0.76 -24.69 -0.07
CA GLY A 161 0.25 -24.71 1.31
C GLY A 161 1.30 -24.25 2.34
N PRO A 162 2.40 -25.00 2.53
CA PRO A 162 3.47 -24.62 3.44
C PRO A 162 4.10 -23.25 3.12
N ARG A 163 4.20 -22.89 1.84
CA ARG A 163 4.61 -21.54 1.41
C ARG A 163 3.71 -20.46 2.00
N THR A 164 2.39 -20.61 1.84
CA THR A 164 1.41 -19.64 2.34
C THR A 164 1.52 -19.50 3.86
N ALA A 165 1.68 -20.61 4.58
CA ALA A 165 1.87 -20.60 6.03
C ALA A 165 3.16 -19.85 6.43
N LEU A 166 4.27 -20.13 5.76
CA LEU A 166 5.55 -19.48 6.09
C LEU A 166 5.55 -17.98 5.74
N TRP A 167 4.90 -17.60 4.64
CA TRP A 167 4.70 -16.20 4.27
C TRP A 167 3.76 -15.48 5.23
N LEU A 168 2.74 -16.16 5.76
CA LEU A 168 1.88 -15.61 6.80
C LEU A 168 2.68 -15.35 8.08
N VAL A 169 3.55 -16.28 8.49
CA VAL A 169 4.46 -16.09 9.64
C VAL A 169 5.42 -14.92 9.38
N ALA A 170 5.99 -14.84 8.17
CA ALA A 170 6.85 -13.73 7.78
C ALA A 170 6.12 -12.38 7.89
N ALA A 171 4.90 -12.28 7.37
CA ALA A 171 4.07 -11.09 7.47
C ALA A 171 3.72 -10.77 8.94
N ALA A 172 3.36 -11.78 9.74
CA ALA A 172 3.07 -11.60 11.15
C ALA A 172 4.27 -11.03 11.92
N ILE A 173 5.49 -11.50 11.64
CA ILE A 173 6.73 -10.96 12.22
C ILE A 173 6.94 -9.51 11.77
N ASP A 174 6.76 -9.22 10.49
CA ASP A 174 6.94 -7.87 9.93
C ASP A 174 5.96 -6.86 10.56
N TYR A 175 4.70 -7.25 10.80
CA TYR A 175 3.67 -6.40 11.41
C TYR A 175 3.78 -6.30 12.93
N ALA A 176 4.12 -7.40 13.62
CA ALA A 176 4.29 -7.43 15.07
C ALA A 176 5.59 -6.77 15.51
N GLY A 177 6.62 -6.81 14.67
CA GLY A 177 7.95 -6.26 14.93
C GLY A 177 7.88 -4.81 15.43
N PRO A 178 7.34 -3.87 14.63
CA PRO A 178 7.19 -2.50 15.08
C PRO A 178 6.20 -2.34 16.24
N ALA A 179 5.09 -3.08 16.23
CA ALA A 179 4.06 -2.99 17.27
C ALA A 179 4.55 -3.41 18.66
N TRP A 180 5.53 -4.31 18.76
CA TRP A 180 6.02 -4.84 20.04
C TRP A 180 7.40 -4.29 20.43
N PHE A 181 8.37 -4.30 19.51
CA PHE A 181 9.75 -3.95 19.82
C PHE A 181 10.07 -2.47 19.64
N SER A 182 9.25 -1.76 18.87
CA SER A 182 9.56 -0.38 18.48
C SER A 182 8.64 0.68 19.09
N ARG A 183 7.47 0.37 19.66
CA ARG A 183 6.52 1.41 20.15
C ARG A 183 7.11 2.45 21.09
N GLN A 184 7.86 2.03 22.12
CA GLN A 184 8.55 2.99 23.02
C GLN A 184 9.71 3.73 22.34
N ARG A 185 10.35 3.11 21.34
CA ARG A 185 11.50 3.64 20.62
C ARG A 185 11.10 4.51 19.41
N LEU A 186 9.88 4.35 18.88
CA LEU A 186 9.28 5.15 17.80
C LEU A 186 8.98 6.57 18.28
N ARG A 187 8.68 6.73 19.57
CA ARG A 187 8.42 8.03 20.21
C ARG A 187 9.56 9.03 20.07
N SER A 188 10.81 8.56 20.01
CA SER A 188 11.99 9.43 19.82
C SER A 188 12.35 9.65 18.35
N LEU A 189 11.67 8.97 17.42
CA LEU A 189 12.26 8.75 16.11
C LEU A 189 12.04 9.87 15.11
N GLN A 190 10.90 10.58 15.07
CA GLN A 190 10.69 11.57 14.00
C GLN A 190 9.67 12.64 14.39
N ARG A 191 9.93 13.90 13.99
CA ARG A 191 8.81 14.83 13.74
C ARG A 191 8.13 14.36 12.46
N VAL A 192 6.94 13.75 12.58
CA VAL A 192 6.14 13.36 11.41
C VAL A 192 5.65 14.65 10.75
N ALA A 193 5.94 14.83 9.45
CA ALA A 193 5.32 15.90 8.69
C ALA A 193 3.86 15.48 8.41
N VAL A 194 2.99 15.70 9.41
CA VAL A 194 1.63 15.13 9.47
C VAL A 194 0.83 15.39 8.19
N ALA A 195 0.93 16.59 7.63
CA ALA A 195 0.23 16.94 6.39
C ALA A 195 0.72 16.12 5.18
N HIS A 196 2.04 16.04 4.98
CA HIS A 196 2.64 15.24 3.92
C HIS A 196 2.32 13.75 4.09
N PHE A 197 2.44 13.24 5.32
CA PHE A 197 2.13 11.84 5.61
C PHE A 197 0.65 11.54 5.30
N ALA A 198 -0.29 12.36 5.77
CA ALA A 198 -1.71 12.20 5.45
C ALA A 198 -1.98 12.32 3.93
N GLU A 199 -1.32 13.25 3.24
CA GLU A 199 -1.41 13.43 1.78
C GLU A 199 -1.06 12.13 1.04
N ARG A 200 0.07 11.50 1.39
CA ARG A 200 0.53 10.25 0.75
C ARG A 200 -0.49 9.10 0.86
N TYR A 201 -1.09 8.94 2.04
CA TYR A 201 -2.12 7.91 2.25
C TYR A 201 -3.42 8.25 1.54
N GLY A 202 -3.82 9.52 1.50
CA GLY A 202 -4.94 9.97 0.67
C GLY A 202 -4.72 9.66 -0.81
N LEU A 203 -3.54 9.98 -1.35
CA LEU A 203 -3.19 9.68 -2.74
C LEU A 203 -3.23 8.18 -3.05
N PHE A 204 -2.77 7.34 -2.12
CA PHE A 204 -2.88 5.89 -2.26
C PHE A 204 -4.34 5.41 -2.28
N VAL A 205 -5.21 5.99 -1.45
CA VAL A 205 -6.66 5.69 -1.49
C VAL A 205 -7.28 6.11 -2.82
N ILE A 206 -6.91 7.26 -3.38
CA ILE A 206 -7.34 7.67 -4.73
C ILE A 206 -6.92 6.64 -5.77
N ILE A 207 -5.70 6.12 -5.67
CA ILE A 207 -5.21 5.07 -6.56
C ILE A 207 -6.06 3.79 -6.46
N CYS A 208 -6.39 3.33 -5.25
CA CYS A 208 -7.26 2.15 -5.07
C CYS A 208 -8.68 2.38 -5.59
N LEU A 209 -9.22 3.59 -5.44
CA LEU A 209 -10.51 3.97 -6.03
C LEU A 209 -10.41 4.01 -7.56
N GLY A 210 -9.29 4.50 -8.11
CA GLY A 210 -8.99 4.48 -9.54
C GLY A 210 -8.93 3.05 -10.10
N GLU A 211 -8.35 2.11 -9.36
CA GLU A 211 -8.35 0.68 -9.72
C GLU A 211 -9.78 0.13 -9.84
N SER A 212 -10.70 0.57 -8.97
CA SER A 212 -12.12 0.19 -9.10
C SER A 212 -12.71 0.67 -10.43
N ILE A 213 -12.42 1.92 -10.82
CA ILE A 213 -12.88 2.50 -12.09
C ILE A 213 -12.26 1.75 -13.29
N VAL A 214 -10.97 1.45 -13.24
CA VAL A 214 -10.27 0.69 -14.30
C VAL A 214 -10.85 -0.72 -14.42
N ALA A 215 -11.08 -1.40 -13.30
CA ALA A 215 -11.67 -2.74 -13.29
C ALA A 215 -13.08 -2.77 -13.90
N ILE A 216 -13.90 -1.75 -13.62
CA ILE A 216 -15.23 -1.57 -14.23
C ILE A 216 -15.09 -1.29 -15.74
N GLY A 217 -14.22 -0.34 -16.11
CA GLY A 217 -14.04 0.13 -17.49
C GLY A 217 -13.40 -0.90 -18.42
N ALA A 218 -12.54 -1.78 -17.92
CA ALA A 218 -11.92 -2.85 -18.71
C ALA A 218 -12.95 -3.78 -19.39
N GLN A 219 -14.15 -3.88 -18.81
CA GLN A 219 -15.24 -4.71 -19.31
C GLN A 219 -16.14 -3.98 -20.32
N ALA A 220 -15.96 -2.67 -20.51
CA ALA A 220 -16.82 -1.84 -21.37
C ALA A 220 -16.61 -2.07 -22.88
N SER A 221 -15.56 -2.80 -23.28
CA SER A 221 -15.34 -3.22 -24.67
C SER A 221 -16.35 -4.26 -25.18
N SER A 222 -17.10 -4.88 -24.25
CA SER A 222 -18.24 -5.73 -24.55
C SER A 222 -19.49 -4.90 -24.87
N ALA A 223 -20.50 -5.49 -25.52
CA ALA A 223 -21.69 -4.78 -25.97
C ALA A 223 -22.34 -3.93 -24.84
N LEU A 224 -22.30 -2.61 -25.00
CA LEU A 224 -22.97 -1.65 -24.12
C LEU A 224 -24.48 -1.79 -24.27
N THR A 225 -25.10 -2.44 -23.31
CA THR A 225 -26.56 -2.58 -23.20
C THR A 225 -27.07 -1.65 -22.11
N ALA A 226 -28.38 -1.36 -22.11
CA ALA A 226 -28.98 -0.60 -21.02
C ALA A 226 -28.72 -1.24 -19.63
N HIS A 227 -28.71 -2.58 -19.57
CA HIS A 227 -28.41 -3.30 -18.33
C HIS A 227 -26.97 -3.10 -17.85
N THR A 228 -25.99 -3.23 -18.74
CA THR A 228 -24.57 -3.06 -18.37
C THR A 228 -24.25 -1.60 -18.04
N LEU A 229 -24.90 -0.64 -18.70
CA LEU A 229 -24.82 0.78 -18.32
C LEU A 229 -25.32 1.02 -16.89
N VAL A 230 -26.46 0.46 -16.49
CA VAL A 230 -26.97 0.59 -15.12
C VAL A 230 -25.98 0.01 -14.11
N LEU A 231 -25.40 -1.15 -14.37
CA LEU A 231 -24.39 -1.76 -13.50
C LEU A 231 -23.13 -0.89 -13.39
N PHE A 232 -22.60 -0.40 -14.53
CA PHE A 232 -21.46 0.51 -14.54
C PHE A 232 -21.75 1.79 -13.75
N SER A 233 -22.92 2.40 -13.94
CA SER A 233 -23.32 3.60 -13.20
C SER A 233 -23.43 3.34 -11.69
N LEU A 234 -24.00 2.20 -11.28
CA LEU A 234 -24.11 1.85 -9.87
C LEU A 234 -22.73 1.65 -9.23
N CYS A 235 -21.83 0.91 -9.88
CA CYS A 235 -20.47 0.74 -9.39
C CYS A 235 -19.71 2.06 -9.32
N PHE A 236 -19.87 2.93 -10.33
CA PHE A 236 -19.26 4.27 -10.31
C PHE A 236 -19.81 5.14 -9.17
N VAL A 237 -21.13 5.17 -8.96
CA VAL A 237 -21.74 5.91 -7.84
C VAL A 237 -21.24 5.39 -6.50
N ALA A 238 -21.09 4.06 -6.35
CA ALA A 238 -20.49 3.48 -5.15
C ALA A 238 -19.03 3.92 -4.96
N THR A 239 -18.21 3.94 -6.02
CA THR A 239 -16.83 4.48 -5.94
C THR A 239 -16.80 5.95 -5.54
N VAL A 240 -17.70 6.78 -6.10
CA VAL A 240 -17.83 8.19 -5.71
C VAL A 240 -18.28 8.33 -4.25
N GLY A 241 -19.20 7.48 -3.79
CA GLY A 241 -19.62 7.44 -2.39
C GLY A 241 -18.47 7.10 -1.44
N LEU A 242 -17.66 6.09 -1.77
CA LEU A 242 -16.46 5.74 -1.00
C LEU A 242 -15.47 6.92 -0.97
N TRP A 243 -15.22 7.55 -2.12
CA TRP A 243 -14.38 8.75 -2.20
C TRP A 243 -14.91 9.86 -1.29
N TRP A 244 -16.21 10.15 -1.35
CA TRP A 244 -16.85 11.20 -0.56
C TRP A 244 -16.69 10.92 0.93
N THR A 245 -17.04 9.72 1.39
CA THR A 245 -16.93 9.34 2.81
C THR A 245 -15.50 9.42 3.33
N TYR A 246 -14.51 9.10 2.50
CA TYR A 246 -13.11 9.15 2.91
C TYR A 246 -12.58 10.59 2.96
N PHE A 247 -12.78 11.39 1.91
CA PHE A 247 -12.14 12.70 1.81
C PHE A 247 -12.86 13.83 2.53
N ASP A 248 -14.19 13.80 2.58
CA ASP A 248 -14.99 14.87 3.18
C ASP A 248 -14.93 14.85 4.72
N GLU A 249 -14.84 13.66 5.30
CA GLU A 249 -14.89 13.47 6.75
C GLU A 249 -13.65 12.77 7.30
N LEU A 250 -13.38 11.53 6.88
CA LEU A 250 -12.40 10.67 7.55
C LEU A 250 -10.97 11.22 7.46
N ALA A 251 -10.50 11.59 6.26
CA ALA A 251 -9.14 12.04 6.02
C ALA A 251 -8.85 13.37 6.75
N ARG A 252 -9.78 14.33 6.67
CA ARG A 252 -9.68 15.61 7.38
C ARG A 252 -9.64 15.39 8.90
N THR A 253 -10.58 14.60 9.43
CA THR A 253 -10.66 14.32 10.87
C THR A 253 -9.41 13.58 11.37
N ALA A 254 -8.91 12.61 10.61
CA ALA A 254 -7.71 11.87 10.95
C ALA A 254 -6.48 12.79 11.01
N GLN A 255 -6.31 13.69 10.03
CA GLN A 255 -5.21 14.64 10.00
C GLN A 255 -5.28 15.65 11.16
N GLU A 256 -6.46 16.21 11.44
CA GLU A 256 -6.66 17.15 12.54
C GLU A 256 -6.39 16.50 13.90
N ARG A 257 -6.93 15.29 14.14
CA ARG A 257 -6.67 14.54 15.37
C ARG A 257 -5.21 14.16 15.52
N LEU A 258 -4.52 13.81 14.42
CA LEU A 258 -3.11 13.47 14.44
C LEU A 258 -2.23 14.69 14.79
N ARG A 259 -2.57 15.88 14.29
CA ARG A 259 -1.84 17.13 14.59
C ARG A 259 -1.83 17.48 16.08
N VAL A 260 -2.93 17.22 16.78
CA VAL A 260 -3.08 17.54 18.21
C VAL A 260 -2.83 16.34 19.13
N HIS A 261 -2.44 15.18 18.58
CA HIS A 261 -2.23 13.96 19.36
C HIS A 261 -0.99 14.08 20.26
N THR A 262 -1.07 13.54 21.48
CA THR A 262 0.04 13.55 22.45
C THR A 262 1.23 12.71 22.00
N ASP A 263 0.97 11.66 21.22
CA ASP A 263 1.97 10.79 20.60
C ASP A 263 1.66 10.65 19.10
N PRO A 264 2.06 11.61 18.26
CA PRO A 264 1.68 11.64 16.86
C PRO A 264 2.38 10.54 16.05
N VAL A 265 3.55 10.06 16.46
CA VAL A 265 4.24 8.97 15.75
C VAL A 265 3.48 7.66 15.91
N LEU A 266 3.08 7.32 17.15
CA LEU A 266 2.34 6.09 17.39
C LEU A 266 0.94 6.14 16.78
N ALA A 267 0.25 7.27 16.91
CA ALA A 267 -1.06 7.47 16.28
C ALA A 267 -0.97 7.40 14.74
N ALA A 268 0.09 7.94 14.13
CA ALA A 268 0.31 7.80 12.70
C ALA A 268 0.52 6.34 12.30
N ALA A 269 1.32 5.57 13.05
CA ALA A 269 1.52 4.16 12.78
C ALA A 269 0.20 3.37 12.87
N ASP A 270 -0.53 3.50 13.98
CA ASP A 270 -1.79 2.78 14.20
C ASP A 270 -2.87 3.20 13.19
N ALA A 271 -3.14 4.51 13.04
CA ALA A 271 -4.20 5.01 12.18
C ALA A 271 -3.91 4.83 10.70
N TYR A 272 -2.68 5.13 10.25
CA TYR A 272 -2.35 5.08 8.84
C TYR A 272 -1.73 3.75 8.45
N SER A 273 -0.64 3.28 9.07
CA SER A 273 -0.02 2.01 8.63
C SER A 273 -0.87 0.76 8.91
N TYR A 274 -1.69 0.73 9.97
CA TYR A 274 -2.50 -0.47 10.26
C TYR A 274 -3.97 -0.30 9.85
N ILE A 275 -4.67 0.76 10.29
CA ILE A 275 -6.11 0.88 10.01
C ILE A 275 -6.39 1.18 8.53
N HIS A 276 -5.56 1.95 7.82
CA HIS A 276 -5.82 2.18 6.39
C HIS A 276 -5.63 0.93 5.54
N LEU A 277 -4.87 -0.08 5.98
CA LEU A 277 -4.83 -1.37 5.29
C LEU A 277 -6.24 -1.98 5.18
N VAL A 278 -7.05 -1.85 6.23
CA VAL A 278 -8.43 -2.36 6.24
C VAL A 278 -9.30 -1.60 5.26
N ILE A 279 -9.14 -0.27 5.17
CA ILE A 279 -9.84 0.59 4.21
C ILE A 279 -9.46 0.18 2.78
N VAL A 280 -8.16 0.07 2.51
CA VAL A 280 -7.63 -0.37 1.21
C VAL A 280 -8.14 -1.76 0.86
N ALA A 281 -8.08 -2.72 1.78
CA ALA A 281 -8.60 -4.06 1.56
C ALA A 281 -10.09 -4.04 1.19
N GLY A 282 -10.91 -3.22 1.87
CA GLY A 282 -12.32 -3.01 1.55
C GLY A 282 -12.54 -2.49 0.13
N ILE A 283 -11.76 -1.49 -0.30
CA ILE A 283 -11.82 -0.94 -1.67
C ILE A 283 -11.42 -2.01 -2.70
N ILE A 284 -10.38 -2.81 -2.43
CA ILE A 284 -9.95 -3.89 -3.33
C ILE A 284 -10.98 -5.01 -3.44
N ILE A 285 -11.60 -5.40 -2.32
CA ILE A 285 -12.70 -6.37 -2.32
C ILE A 285 -13.88 -5.83 -3.14
N PHE A 286 -14.23 -4.56 -2.97
CA PHE A 286 -15.24 -3.90 -3.79
C PHE A 286 -14.87 -3.91 -5.28
N ALA A 287 -13.63 -3.55 -5.64
CA ALA A 287 -13.16 -3.54 -7.03
C ALA A 287 -13.29 -4.92 -7.69
N VAL A 288 -12.88 -5.99 -6.98
CA VAL A 288 -13.03 -7.37 -7.45
C VAL A 288 -14.50 -7.76 -7.57
N GLY A 289 -15.33 -7.41 -6.57
CA GLY A 289 -16.76 -7.68 -6.61
C GLY A 289 -17.45 -7.02 -7.80
N ALA A 290 -17.16 -5.74 -8.06
CA ALA A 290 -17.67 -5.01 -9.21
C ALA A 290 -17.28 -5.70 -10.53
N LYS A 291 -16.00 -6.05 -10.68
CA LYS A 291 -15.49 -6.78 -11.85
C LYS A 291 -16.25 -8.10 -12.09
N LEU A 292 -16.40 -8.93 -11.05
CA LEU A 292 -17.04 -10.24 -11.16
C LEU A 292 -18.54 -10.14 -11.48
N VAL A 293 -19.25 -9.16 -10.91
CA VAL A 293 -20.69 -8.93 -11.20
C VAL A 293 -20.90 -8.54 -12.67
N ILE A 294 -20.03 -7.67 -13.19
CA ILE A 294 -20.09 -7.23 -14.58
C ILE A 294 -19.75 -8.39 -15.52
N GLU A 295 -18.67 -9.14 -15.24
CA GLU A 295 -18.27 -10.32 -16.01
C GLU A 295 -19.40 -11.37 -16.08
N GLY A 296 -20.01 -11.70 -14.94
CA GLY A 296 -21.11 -12.66 -14.89
C GLY A 296 -22.34 -12.21 -15.68
N SER A 297 -22.67 -10.92 -15.62
CA SER A 297 -23.81 -10.35 -16.36
C SER A 297 -23.61 -10.40 -17.87
N LEU A 298 -22.39 -10.16 -18.34
CA LEU A 298 -22.03 -10.27 -19.76
C LEU A 298 -22.06 -11.73 -20.26
N GLY A 299 -21.54 -12.67 -19.45
CA GLY A 299 -21.59 -14.10 -19.76
C GLY A 299 -23.02 -14.63 -19.90
N GLY A 300 -23.92 -14.22 -18.99
CA GLY A 300 -25.33 -14.59 -19.03
C GLY A 300 -26.08 -14.06 -20.27
N LEU A 301 -25.73 -12.86 -20.74
CA LEU A 301 -26.31 -12.27 -21.96
C LEU A 301 -25.87 -12.99 -23.23
N CYS A 302 -24.62 -13.48 -23.31
CA CYS A 302 -24.12 -14.27 -24.44
C CYS A 302 -24.78 -15.65 -24.53
N VAL A 303 -24.96 -16.35 -23.41
CA VAL A 303 -25.62 -17.67 -23.38
C VAL A 303 -27.07 -17.59 -23.85
N LYS A 304 -27.78 -16.50 -23.50
CA LYS A 304 -29.20 -16.31 -23.88
C LYS A 304 -29.41 -16.00 -25.36
N ARG A 305 -28.34 -15.70 -26.13
CA ARG A 305 -28.39 -15.40 -27.57
C ARG A 305 -28.09 -16.60 -28.48
N SER A 306 -27.78 -17.78 -27.95
CA SER A 306 -27.53 -18.96 -28.79
C SER A 306 -28.87 -19.51 -29.32
N PRO A 307 -29.09 -19.58 -30.66
CA PRO A 307 -30.32 -20.12 -31.21
C PRO A 307 -30.38 -21.64 -30.96
N ALA A 308 -31.55 -22.14 -30.55
CA ALA A 308 -31.79 -23.57 -30.39
C ALA A 308 -31.52 -24.31 -31.72
N PRO A 309 -30.84 -25.47 -31.72
CA PRO A 309 -30.71 -26.29 -32.93
C PRO A 309 -32.12 -26.73 -33.37
N ARG A 310 -32.42 -26.49 -34.65
CA ARG A 310 -33.67 -26.92 -35.29
C ARG A 310 -33.71 -28.42 -35.49
#